data_AF-A0A8T0X0U1-F1
#
_entry.id   AF-A0A8T0X0U1-F1
#
_cell.length_a   1.000
_cell.length_b   1.000
_cell.length_c   1.000
_cell.angle_alpha   90.00
_cell.angle_beta   90.00
_cell.angle_gamma   90.00
#
_symmetry.space_group_name_H-M   'P 1'
#
loop_
_entity.id
_entity.type
_entity.pdbx_description
1 polymer ?
#
loop_
_entity_poly.entity_id
_entity_poly.type
_entity_poly.pdbx_seq_one_letter_code
_entity_poly.pdbx_strand_id
1 'polypeptide(L)'
;MIVNKSRAHGHVSVSKLPLRTEDIEKIPTITEEIKAMLVSNPKVDAPYCYLSRLEGPRGGLTIGCNIKSTKTEEWSSVEQDILLKAAGIMKRHQLWTAV
;
A
#
# COMPACT_ATOMS: atom_id res chain seq x y z
N MET A 1 -17.46 10.17 21.56
CA MET A 1 -17.68 8.98 20.71
C MET A 1 -16.84 7.84 21.27
N ILE A 2 -17.44 6.69 21.60
CA ILE A 2 -16.70 5.50 22.09
C ILE A 2 -16.43 4.59 20.90
N VAL A 3 -15.16 4.22 20.67
CA VAL A 3 -14.75 3.30 19.60
C VAL A 3 -14.37 1.95 20.22
N ASN A 4 -15.09 0.89 19.87
CA ASN A 4 -14.81 -0.46 20.36
C ASN A 4 -14.07 -1.29 19.30
N LYS A 5 -12.73 -1.39 19.44
CA LYS A 5 -11.86 -2.08 18.49
C LYS A 5 -11.97 -3.61 18.52
N SER A 6 -12.38 -4.21 19.65
CA SER A 6 -12.47 -5.68 19.77
C SER A 6 -13.66 -6.28 19.03
N ARG A 7 -14.64 -5.46 18.63
CA ARG A 7 -15.79 -5.87 17.79
C ARG A 7 -15.53 -5.74 16.29
N ALA A 8 -14.31 -5.36 15.88
CA ALA A 8 -13.96 -5.29 14.47
C ALA A 8 -13.87 -6.70 13.87
N HIS A 9 -14.29 -6.85 12.61
CA HIS A 9 -14.22 -8.11 11.87
C HIS A 9 -12.95 -8.23 11.01
N GLY A 10 -12.11 -7.20 11.02
CA GLY A 10 -10.87 -7.14 10.25
C GLY A 10 -10.11 -5.85 10.56
N HIS A 11 -9.02 -5.64 9.83
CA HIS A 11 -8.16 -4.48 9.98
C HIS A 11 -8.04 -3.71 8.67
N VAL A 12 -8.31 -2.41 8.67
CA VAL A 12 -8.06 -1.56 7.51
C VAL A 12 -6.62 -1.10 7.56
N SER A 13 -5.82 -1.48 6.59
CA SER A 13 -4.44 -1.02 6.45
C SER A 13 -4.38 0.04 5.36
N VAL A 14 -3.74 1.17 5.67
CA VAL A 14 -3.51 2.28 4.74
C VAL A 14 -2.09 2.77 4.92
N SER A 15 -1.31 2.73 3.86
CA SER A 15 0.09 3.15 3.89
C SER A 15 0.38 4.13 2.75
N LYS A 16 1.28 5.08 3.01
CA LYS A 16 1.73 6.06 2.04
C LYS A 16 3.18 5.80 1.68
N LEU A 17 3.43 5.53 0.41
CA LEU A 17 4.77 5.30 -0.12
C LEU A 17 5.27 6.56 -0.84
N PRO A 18 6.41 7.14 -0.41
CA PRO A 18 7.00 8.28 -1.11
C PRO A 18 7.56 7.84 -2.47
N LEU A 19 7.48 8.71 -3.47
CA LEU A 19 8.07 8.51 -4.79
C LEU A 19 8.62 9.80 -5.37
N ARG A 20 9.47 9.67 -6.40
CA ARG A 20 9.88 10.78 -7.26
C ARG A 20 8.92 10.98 -8.42
N THR A 21 8.62 12.23 -8.75
CA THR A 21 7.69 12.60 -9.83
C THR A 21 8.38 12.77 -11.18
N GLU A 22 9.71 12.63 -11.24
CA GLU A 22 10.53 12.68 -12.46
C GLU A 22 10.03 11.67 -13.51
N ASP A 23 9.55 10.51 -13.06
CA ASP A 23 9.04 9.42 -13.89
C ASP A 23 7.52 9.23 -13.72
N ILE A 24 6.75 10.33 -13.75
CA ILE A 24 5.29 10.30 -13.54
C ILE A 24 4.56 9.36 -14.52
N GLU A 25 5.12 9.17 -15.71
CA GLU A 25 4.59 8.30 -16.77
C GLU A 25 4.60 6.81 -16.37
N LYS A 26 5.48 6.41 -15.44
CA LYS A 26 5.56 5.02 -14.93
C LYS A 26 4.52 4.73 -13.85
N ILE A 27 3.92 5.77 -13.27
CA ILE A 27 2.99 5.63 -12.13
C ILE A 27 1.79 4.74 -12.46
N PRO A 28 1.07 4.89 -13.59
CA PRO A 28 -0.06 4.03 -13.92
C PRO A 28 0.32 2.53 -13.94
N THR A 29 1.46 2.20 -14.54
CA THR A 29 1.98 0.83 -14.60
C THR A 29 2.26 0.27 -13.22
N ILE A 30 2.89 1.06 -12.35
CA ILE A 30 3.23 0.65 -10.98
C ILE A 30 2.00 0.51 -10.11
N THR A 31 1.02 1.41 -10.24
CA THR A 31 -0.24 1.31 -9.50
C THR A 31 -1.00 0.04 -9.87
N GLU A 32 -1.04 -0.33 -11.15
CA GLU A 32 -1.69 -1.57 -11.59
C GLU A 32 -0.93 -2.82 -11.14
N GLU A 33 0.41 -2.80 -11.18
CA GLU A 33 1.22 -3.92 -10.69
C GLU A 33 1.07 -4.14 -9.18
N ILE A 34 1.06 -3.06 -8.39
CA ILE A 34 0.81 -3.12 -6.94
C ILE A 34 -0.62 -3.62 -6.67
N LYS A 35 -1.61 -3.12 -7.43
CA LYS A 35 -3.00 -3.53 -7.28
C LYS A 35 -3.19 -5.01 -7.63
N ALA A 36 -2.56 -5.50 -8.69
CA ALA A 36 -2.57 -6.93 -9.06
C ALA A 36 -1.92 -7.80 -7.97
N MET A 37 -0.80 -7.35 -7.40
CA MET A 37 -0.15 -8.01 -6.26
C MET A 37 -1.08 -8.09 -5.05
N LEU A 38 -1.79 -7.02 -4.72
CA LEU A 38 -2.76 -7.00 -3.62
C LEU A 38 -3.95 -7.94 -3.89
N VAL A 39 -4.52 -7.90 -5.10
CA VAL A 39 -5.64 -8.78 -5.48
C VAL A 39 -5.25 -10.26 -5.41
N SER A 40 -3.99 -10.60 -5.68
CA SER A 40 -3.50 -11.98 -5.56
C SER A 40 -3.32 -12.48 -4.13
N ASN A 41 -3.36 -11.59 -3.13
CA ASN A 41 -3.16 -11.97 -1.73
C ASN A 41 -4.50 -12.41 -1.09
N PRO A 42 -4.66 -13.68 -0.68
CA PRO A 42 -5.94 -14.17 -0.15
C PRO A 42 -6.35 -13.54 1.18
N LYS A 43 -5.40 -12.93 1.91
CA LYS A 43 -5.61 -12.31 3.22
C LYS A 43 -6.15 -10.88 3.14
N VAL A 44 -6.29 -10.31 1.95
CA VAL A 44 -6.79 -8.94 1.76
C VAL A 44 -8.09 -8.91 0.94
N ASP A 45 -8.88 -7.88 1.17
CA ASP A 45 -10.07 -7.52 0.40
C ASP A 45 -10.05 -6.04 0.01
N ALA A 46 -10.83 -5.70 -1.02
CA ALA A 46 -11.05 -4.33 -1.50
C ALA A 46 -9.76 -3.48 -1.63
N PRO A 47 -8.70 -3.99 -2.29
CA PRO A 47 -7.46 -3.24 -2.40
C PRO A 47 -7.60 -2.05 -3.35
N TYR A 48 -6.91 -0.96 -3.02
CA TYR A 48 -6.76 0.21 -3.86
C TYR A 48 -5.34 0.75 -3.79
N CYS A 49 -4.89 1.32 -4.91
CA CYS A 49 -3.62 2.01 -5.02
C CYS A 49 -3.80 3.21 -5.95
N TYR A 50 -3.43 4.40 -5.49
CA TYR A 50 -3.54 5.62 -6.29
C TYR A 50 -2.52 6.67 -5.89
N LEU A 51 -2.23 7.60 -6.80
CA LEU A 51 -1.39 8.75 -6.54
C LEU A 51 -2.15 9.77 -5.68
N SER A 52 -1.72 9.91 -4.42
CA SER A 52 -2.40 10.73 -3.41
C SER A 52 -1.84 12.14 -3.26
N ARG A 53 -0.61 12.38 -3.72
CA ARG A 53 0.09 13.66 -3.58
C ARG A 53 1.09 13.87 -4.70
N LEU A 54 1.16 15.10 -5.20
CA LEU A 54 2.17 15.61 -6.13
C LEU A 54 2.68 16.96 -5.60
N GLU A 55 3.97 17.03 -5.26
CA GLU A 55 4.65 18.19 -4.67
C GLU A 55 6.06 18.35 -5.28
N GLY A 56 6.14 19.07 -6.40
CA GLY A 56 7.41 19.28 -7.11
C GLY A 56 8.06 17.94 -7.49
N PRO A 57 9.31 17.66 -7.07
CA PRO A 57 9.99 16.39 -7.37
C PRO A 57 9.50 15.21 -6.52
N ARG A 58 8.60 15.44 -5.56
CA ARG A 58 8.13 14.42 -4.61
C ARG A 58 6.66 14.14 -4.81
N GLY A 59 6.28 12.87 -4.66
CA GLY A 59 4.91 12.42 -4.69
C GLY A 59 4.65 11.38 -3.61
N GLY A 60 3.39 10.97 -3.50
CA GLY A 60 2.99 9.91 -2.58
C GLY A 60 1.94 9.00 -3.18
N LEU A 61 2.24 7.71 -3.26
CA LEU A 61 1.25 6.67 -3.53
C LEU A 61 0.57 6.29 -2.22
N THR A 62 -0.77 6.23 -2.22
CA THR A 62 -1.52 5.62 -1.14
C THR A 62 -1.91 4.22 -1.56
N ILE A 63 -1.60 3.25 -0.71
CA ILE A 63 -2.06 1.87 -0.81
C ILE A 63 -3.02 1.64 0.35
N GLY A 64 -4.16 1.00 0.09
CA GLY A 64 -5.02 0.54 1.15
C GLY A 64 -5.73 -0.76 0.81
N CYS A 65 -6.05 -1.51 1.86
CA CYS A 65 -6.78 -2.77 1.76
C CYS A 65 -7.39 -3.15 3.13
N ASN A 66 -8.34 -4.08 3.10
CA ASN A 66 -8.89 -4.69 4.31
C ASN A 66 -8.20 -6.03 4.55
N ILE A 67 -7.52 -6.19 5.68
CA ILE A 67 -6.88 -7.43 6.10
C ILE A 67 -7.91 -8.28 6.87
N LYS A 68 -8.08 -9.54 6.46
CA LYS A 68 -8.98 -10.55 7.05
C LYS A 68 -8.43 -11.14 8.35
N SER A 69 -7.95 -10.29 9.26
CA SER A 69 -7.56 -10.73 10.60
C SER A 69 -7.86 -9.66 11.64
N THR A 70 -8.25 -10.12 12.82
CA THR A 70 -8.46 -9.30 14.01
C THR A 70 -7.27 -9.35 14.96
N LYS A 71 -6.32 -10.26 14.75
CA LYS A 71 -5.14 -10.41 15.61
C LYS A 71 -4.02 -9.48 15.16
N THR A 72 -3.51 -8.68 16.10
CA THR A 72 -2.44 -7.71 15.87
C THR A 72 -1.23 -8.28 15.15
N GLU A 73 -0.71 -9.41 15.62
CA GLU A 73 0.47 -10.07 15.06
C GLU A 73 0.26 -10.49 13.59
N GLU A 74 -0.93 -11.02 13.27
CA GLU A 74 -1.26 -11.50 11.93
C GLU A 74 -1.41 -10.33 10.95
N TRP A 75 -2.20 -9.30 11.27
CA TRP A 75 -2.38 -8.17 10.35
C TRP A 75 -1.11 -7.32 10.23
N SER A 76 -0.30 -7.21 11.30
CA SER A 76 1.00 -6.51 11.24
C SER A 76 1.96 -7.22 10.28
N SER A 77 2.00 -8.55 10.31
CA SER A 77 2.84 -9.36 9.41
C SER A 77 2.39 -9.22 7.94
N VAL A 78 1.07 -9.19 7.71
CA VAL A 78 0.51 -8.98 6.37
C VAL A 78 0.82 -7.58 5.84
N GLU A 79 0.68 -6.55 6.68
CA GLU A 79 1.02 -5.18 6.32
C GLU A 79 2.50 -5.04 5.94
N GLN A 80 3.41 -5.64 6.72
CA GLN A 80 4.83 -5.64 6.40
C GLN A 80 5.13 -6.33 5.07
N ASP A 81 4.53 -7.49 4.79
CA ASP A 81 4.71 -8.21 3.52
C ASP A 81 4.21 -7.38 2.33
N ILE A 82 3.06 -6.72 2.46
CA ILE A 82 2.51 -5.80 1.45
C ILE A 82 3.48 -4.65 1.17
N LEU A 83 3.99 -4.01 2.22
CA LEU A 83 4.93 -2.89 2.11
C LEU A 83 6.23 -3.31 1.42
N LEU A 84 6.79 -4.46 1.80
CA LEU A 84 8.02 -4.97 1.20
C LEU A 84 7.84 -5.32 -0.28
N LYS A 85 6.72 -5.94 -0.65
CA LYS A 85 6.39 -6.25 -2.06
C LYS A 85 6.17 -4.98 -2.88
N ALA A 86 5.42 -4.02 -2.35
CA ALA A 86 5.18 -2.74 -3.02
C ALA A 86 6.48 -1.96 -3.22
N ALA A 87 7.34 -1.87 -2.18
CA ALA A 87 8.66 -1.26 -2.28
C ALA A 87 9.55 -1.99 -3.30
N GLY A 88 9.46 -3.33 -3.36
CA GLY A 88 10.15 -4.14 -4.37
C GLY A 88 9.73 -3.78 -5.80
N ILE A 89 8.44 -3.64 -6.06
CA ILE A 89 7.90 -3.18 -7.36
C ILE A 89 8.44 -1.77 -7.68
N MET A 90 8.32 -0.83 -6.75
CA MET A 90 8.80 0.55 -6.96
C MET A 90 10.30 0.62 -7.22
N LYS A 91 11.10 -0.21 -6.53
CA LYS A 91 12.55 -0.32 -6.73
C LYS A 91 12.90 -0.83 -8.13
N ARG A 92 12.16 -1.81 -8.67
CA ARG A 92 12.37 -2.31 -10.04
C ARG A 92 12.17 -1.22 -11.10
N HIS A 93 11.23 -0.31 -10.86
CA HIS A 93 10.93 0.82 -11.75
C HIS A 93 11.72 2.09 -11.44
N GLN A 94 12.71 2.03 -10.53
CA GLN A 94 13.57 3.15 -10.14
C GLN A 94 12.84 4.36 -9.53
N LEU A 95 11.60 4.17 -9.04
CA LEU A 95 10.83 5.22 -8.36
C LEU A 95 11.16 5.39 -6.87
N TRP A 96 11.95 4.47 -6.31
CA TRP A 96 12.24 4.40 -4.88
C TRP A 96 13.66 4.90 -4.57
N THR A 97 13.77 5.86 -3.65
CA THR A 97 15.02 6.16 -2.94
C THR A 97 14.73 6.23 -1.44
N ALA A 98 15.56 5.55 -0.64
CA ALA A 98 15.56 5.75 0.81
C ALA A 98 15.77 7.26 1.07
N VAL A 99 14.84 7.86 1.83
CA VAL A 99 14.98 9.22 2.34
C VAL A 99 16.11 9.25 3.35
#